data_AF-A0A1V4ZQI8-F1
#
_entry.id   AF-A0A1V4ZQI8-F1
#
_cell.length_a   1.000
_cell.length_b   1.000
_cell.length_c   1.000
_cell.angle_alpha   90.00
_cell.angle_beta   90.00
_cell.angle_gamma   90.00
#
_symmetry.space_group_name_H-M   'P 1'
#
loop_
_entity.id
_entity.type
_entity.pdbx_description
1 polymer ?
#
loop_
_entity_poly.entity_id
_entity_poly.type
_entity_poly.pdbx_seq_one_letter_code
_entity_poly.pdbx_strand_id
1 'polypeptide(L)'
;MEQLLRDTVYAGILLWAAGYLASMAVYHSLPDYGFWGKVVLLLYLPCAFGFACWYFSGRILSLRYSAGIGISWSLIAIILDFPFIVLRFGAWQYYGPDVYVYYIAMAVIPMAAGTLIRKREMAEDWQVSGR
;
A
#
# COMPACT_ATOMS: atom_id res chain seq x y z
N MET A 1 -8.14 8.22 -18.23
CA MET A 1 -8.26 8.95 -16.94
C MET A 1 -8.90 8.10 -15.86
N GLU A 2 -10.01 7.40 -16.15
CA GLU A 2 -10.71 6.56 -15.18
C GLU A 2 -9.81 5.50 -14.52
N GLN A 3 -9.02 4.75 -15.30
CA GLN A 3 -8.11 3.74 -14.77
C GLN A 3 -7.05 4.34 -13.84
N LEU A 4 -6.47 5.48 -14.23
CA LEU A 4 -5.49 6.18 -13.41
C LEU A 4 -6.11 6.58 -12.06
N LEU A 5 -7.33 7.14 -12.06
CA LEU A 5 -8.04 7.51 -10.84
C LEU A 5 -8.34 6.30 -9.95
N ARG A 6 -8.76 5.17 -10.55
CA ARG A 6 -9.00 3.91 -9.82
C ARG A 6 -7.71 3.39 -9.19
N ASP A 7 -6.64 3.33 -9.97
CA ASP A 7 -5.35 2.77 -9.54
C ASP A 7 -4.64 3.67 -8.51
N THR A 8 -4.79 4.99 -8.58
CA THR A 8 -4.15 5.91 -7.63
C THR A 8 -5.04 6.21 -6.43
N VAL A 9 -6.19 6.85 -6.66
CA VAL A 9 -7.03 7.42 -5.60
C VAL A 9 -7.86 6.35 -4.93
N TYR A 10 -8.65 5.58 -5.68
CA TYR A 10 -9.56 4.62 -5.05
C TYR A 10 -8.82 3.47 -4.36
N ALA A 11 -7.83 2.89 -5.04
CA ALA A 11 -7.01 1.84 -4.42
C ALA A 11 -6.19 2.35 -3.24
N GLY A 12 -5.62 3.57 -3.33
CA GLY A 12 -4.87 4.19 -2.24
C GLY A 12 -5.75 4.46 -1.01
N ILE A 13 -6.94 5.03 -1.21
CA ILE A 13 -7.90 5.26 -0.12
C ILE A 13 -8.37 3.95 0.48
N LEU A 14 -8.67 2.93 -0.35
CA LEU A 14 -9.12 1.63 0.13
C LEU A 14 -8.07 0.97 1.02
N LEU A 15 -6.81 0.97 0.58
CA LEU A 15 -5.68 0.43 1.34
C LEU A 15 -5.46 1.19 2.65
N TRP A 16 -5.42 2.52 2.57
CA TRP A 16 -5.32 3.37 3.76
C TRP A 16 -6.45 3.08 4.76
N ALA A 17 -7.70 3.04 4.30
CA ALA A 17 -8.86 2.78 5.15
C ALA A 17 -8.79 1.39 5.79
N ALA A 18 -8.35 0.37 5.05
CA ALA A 18 -8.16 -0.97 5.59
C ALA A 18 -7.10 -0.98 6.71
N GLY A 19 -5.95 -0.34 6.50
CA GLY A 19 -4.89 -0.22 7.50
C GLY A 19 -5.33 0.59 8.73
N TYR A 20 -6.03 1.70 8.51
CA TYR A 20 -6.60 2.55 9.55
C TYR A 20 -7.58 1.76 10.42
N LEU A 21 -8.56 1.08 9.81
CA LEU A 21 -9.56 0.29 10.54
C LEU A 21 -8.94 -0.88 11.32
N ALA A 22 -7.95 -1.58 10.72
CA ALA A 22 -7.21 -2.64 11.42
C ALA A 22 -6.47 -2.08 12.65
N SER A 23 -5.83 -0.92 12.51
CA SER A 23 -5.12 -0.26 13.61
C SER A 23 -6.07 0.20 14.70
N MET A 24 -7.25 0.72 14.35
CA MET A 24 -8.29 1.11 15.31
C MET A 24 -8.84 -0.07 16.09
N ALA A 25 -9.09 -1.20 15.42
CA ALA A 25 -9.55 -2.42 16.09
C ALA A 25 -8.52 -2.89 17.14
N VAL A 26 -7.24 -2.86 16.79
CA VAL A 26 -6.14 -3.21 17.71
C VAL A 26 -6.00 -2.21 18.85
N TYR A 27 -6.04 -0.91 18.56
CA TYR A 27 -5.90 0.16 19.55
C TYR A 27 -6.94 0.04 20.68
N HIS A 28 -8.17 -0.36 20.35
CA HIS A 28 -9.24 -0.49 21.36
C HIS A 28 -9.20 -1.81 22.13
N SER A 29 -8.72 -2.89 21.51
CA SER A 29 -8.87 -4.24 22.06
C SER A 29 -7.65 -4.78 22.80
N LEU A 30 -6.44 -4.24 22.59
CA LEU A 30 -5.21 -4.85 23.06
C LEU A 30 -4.35 -3.92 23.93
N PRO A 31 -3.74 -4.43 25.03
CA PRO A 31 -2.78 -3.68 25.83
C PRO A 31 -1.44 -3.53 25.09
N ASP A 32 -0.70 -2.45 25.35
CA ASP A 32 0.58 -2.10 24.70
C ASP A 32 0.45 -1.86 23.18
N TYR A 33 -0.08 -0.69 22.84
CA TYR A 33 -0.23 -0.24 21.46
C TYR A 33 1.10 -0.20 20.67
N GLY A 34 2.23 0.03 21.34
CA GLY A 34 3.53 0.13 20.67
C GLY A 34 3.98 -1.21 20.07
N PHE A 35 3.70 -2.32 20.77
CA PHE A 35 3.94 -3.66 20.24
C PHE A 35 2.94 -4.02 19.14
N TRP A 36 1.65 -3.86 19.41
CA TRP A 36 0.62 -4.30 18.46
C TRP A 36 0.53 -3.47 17.19
N GLY A 37 0.89 -2.17 17.24
CA GLY A 37 1.02 -1.35 16.04
C GLY A 37 2.06 -1.91 15.07
N LYS A 38 3.18 -2.44 15.57
CA LYS A 38 4.21 -3.10 14.75
C LYS A 38 3.71 -4.43 14.18
N VAL A 39 2.92 -5.18 14.95
CA VAL A 39 2.29 -6.42 14.46
C VAL A 39 1.31 -6.11 13.32
N VAL A 40 0.47 -5.08 13.46
CA VAL A 40 -0.43 -4.62 12.40
C VAL A 40 0.37 -4.24 11.16
N LEU A 41 1.44 -3.46 11.30
CA LEU A 41 2.32 -3.10 10.18
C LEU A 41 2.88 -4.34 9.48
N LEU A 42 3.43 -5.30 10.23
CA LEU A 42 4.04 -6.53 9.70
C LEU A 42 3.04 -7.41 8.96
N LEU A 43 1.77 -7.44 9.38
CA LEU A 43 0.72 -8.18 8.69
C LEU A 43 0.13 -7.40 7.51
N TYR A 44 -0.02 -6.09 7.66
CA TYR A 44 -0.62 -5.24 6.65
C TYR A 44 0.24 -5.14 5.38
N LEU A 45 1.56 -4.98 5.51
CA LEU A 45 2.45 -4.85 4.34
C LEU A 45 2.41 -6.05 3.37
N PRO A 46 2.53 -7.31 3.79
CA PRO A 46 2.41 -8.45 2.88
C PRO A 46 0.99 -8.57 2.30
N CYS A 47 -0.06 -8.22 3.06
CA CYS A 47 -1.42 -8.17 2.52
C CYS A 47 -1.57 -7.08 1.45
N ALA A 48 -1.05 -5.88 1.67
CA ALA A 48 -1.07 -4.78 0.71
C ALA A 48 -0.25 -5.13 -0.55
N PHE A 49 0.89 -5.81 -0.39
CA PHE A 49 1.67 -6.31 -1.51
C PHE A 49 0.93 -7.40 -2.30
N GLY A 50 0.34 -8.38 -1.62
CA GLY A 50 -0.48 -9.42 -2.24
C GLY A 50 -1.69 -8.82 -2.99
N PHE A 51 -2.35 -7.84 -2.38
CA PHE A 51 -3.39 -7.05 -3.04
C PHE A 51 -2.88 -6.36 -4.29
N ALA A 52 -1.74 -5.67 -4.25
CA ALA A 52 -1.18 -4.99 -5.43
C ALA A 52 -0.85 -5.98 -6.55
N CYS A 53 -0.27 -7.14 -6.22
CA CYS A 53 0.00 -8.20 -7.19
C CYS A 53 -1.28 -8.73 -7.84
N TRP A 54 -2.30 -9.07 -7.04
CA TRP A 54 -3.61 -9.49 -7.55
C TRP A 54 -4.28 -8.41 -8.38
N TYR A 55 -4.31 -7.18 -7.87
CA TYR A 55 -4.97 -6.04 -8.50
C TYR A 55 -4.33 -5.68 -9.85
N PHE A 56 -3.00 -5.79 -9.99
CA PHE A 56 -2.29 -5.55 -11.25
C PHE A 56 -2.16 -6.79 -12.15
N SER A 57 -2.61 -7.98 -11.74
CA SER A 57 -2.50 -9.20 -12.54
C SER A 57 -3.17 -9.05 -13.91
N GLY A 58 -2.55 -9.60 -14.97
CA GLY A 58 -3.01 -9.44 -16.34
C GLY A 58 -2.76 -8.06 -16.97
N ARG A 59 -2.02 -7.17 -16.29
CA ARG A 59 -1.67 -5.83 -16.80
C ARG A 59 -0.16 -5.65 -16.86
N ILE A 60 0.36 -5.39 -18.07
CA ILE A 60 1.77 -4.99 -18.24
C ILE A 60 1.90 -3.51 -17.93
N LEU A 61 2.35 -3.21 -16.70
CA LEU A 61 2.60 -1.84 -16.27
C LEU A 61 4.01 -1.39 -16.66
N SER A 62 4.16 -0.10 -16.97
CA SER A 62 5.47 0.53 -17.07
C SER A 62 5.97 0.91 -15.68
N LEU A 63 7.28 0.88 -15.46
CA LEU A 63 7.89 1.26 -14.18
C LEU A 63 7.49 2.69 -13.77
N ARG A 64 7.42 3.61 -14.75
CA ARG A 64 7.01 5.00 -14.53
C ARG A 64 5.54 5.10 -14.05
N TYR A 65 4.65 4.30 -14.63
CA TYR A 65 3.24 4.28 -14.23
C TYR A 65 3.09 3.72 -12.80
N SER A 66 3.73 2.58 -12.52
CA SER A 66 3.75 1.98 -11.19
C SER A 66 4.36 2.89 -10.12
N ALA A 67 5.41 3.64 -10.45
CA ALA A 67 6.00 4.63 -9.56
C ALA A 67 5.02 5.78 -9.25
N GLY A 68 4.28 6.26 -10.27
CA GLY A 68 3.23 7.26 -10.07
C GLY A 68 2.12 6.78 -9.14
N ILE A 69 1.72 5.51 -9.25
CA ILE A 69 0.76 4.89 -8.32
C ILE A 69 1.33 4.84 -6.90
N GLY A 70 2.58 4.37 -6.74
CA GLY A 70 3.24 4.31 -5.44
C GLY A 70 3.32 5.67 -4.73
N ILE A 71 3.77 6.71 -5.45
CA ILE A 71 3.81 8.07 -4.92
C ILE A 71 2.40 8.51 -4.49
N SER A 72 1.39 8.24 -5.32
CA SER A 72 0.01 8.62 -5.00
C SER A 72 -0.50 7.92 -3.74
N TRP A 73 -0.25 6.62 -3.60
CA TRP A 73 -0.66 5.85 -2.41
C TRP A 73 0.03 6.35 -1.14
N SER A 74 1.33 6.63 -1.22
CA SER A 74 2.10 7.20 -0.10
C SER A 74 1.56 8.57 0.31
N LEU A 75 1.30 9.46 -0.66
CA LEU A 75 0.72 10.77 -0.39
C LEU A 75 -0.68 10.67 0.22
N ILE A 76 -1.53 9.78 -0.27
CA ILE A 76 -2.86 9.53 0.32
C ILE A 76 -2.72 9.12 1.78
N ALA A 77 -1.80 8.20 2.09
CA ALA A 77 -1.57 7.78 3.46
C ALA A 77 -1.15 8.95 4.36
N ILE A 78 -0.15 9.72 3.95
CA ILE A 78 0.34 10.90 4.69
C ILE A 78 -0.78 11.93 4.91
N ILE A 79 -1.53 12.25 3.85
CA ILE A 79 -2.58 13.28 3.88
C ILE A 79 -3.75 12.85 4.76
N LEU A 80 -4.13 11.57 4.74
CA LEU A 80 -5.25 11.08 5.54
C LEU A 80 -4.86 10.79 6.99
N ASP A 81 -3.64 10.36 7.27
CA ASP A 81 -3.18 10.13 8.64
C ASP A 81 -3.21 11.41 9.49
N PHE A 82 -2.89 12.56 8.90
CA PHE A 82 -2.87 13.81 9.65
C PHE A 82 -4.24 14.18 10.28
N PRO A 83 -5.34 14.33 9.52
CA PRO A 83 -6.65 14.63 10.10
C PRO A 83 -7.23 13.46 10.91
N PHE A 84 -7.11 12.22 10.43
CA PHE A 84 -7.80 11.08 11.03
C PHE A 84 -7.06 10.45 12.20
N ILE A 85 -5.74 10.67 12.32
CA ILE A 85 -4.92 10.13 13.41
C ILE A 85 -4.36 11.26 14.27
N VAL A 86 -3.54 12.14 13.68
CA VAL A 86 -2.81 13.15 14.45
C VAL A 86 -3.76 14.14 15.12
N LEU A 87 -4.64 14.79 14.35
CA LEU A 87 -5.58 15.76 14.89
C LEU A 87 -6.67 15.10 15.74
N ARG A 88 -7.24 13.98 15.27
CA ARG A 88 -8.37 13.32 15.94
C ARG A 88 -8.03 12.78 17.32
N PHE A 89 -6.80 12.32 17.54
CA PHE A 89 -6.34 11.72 18.80
C PHE A 89 -5.30 12.58 19.54
N GLY A 90 -4.94 13.76 19.01
CA GLY A 90 -3.90 14.61 19.60
C GLY A 90 -2.52 13.95 19.62
N ALA A 91 -2.25 13.04 18.68
CA ALA A 91 -1.07 12.18 18.66
C ALA A 91 0.11 12.86 17.95
N TRP A 92 0.64 13.94 18.50
CA TRP A 92 1.75 14.69 17.88
C TRP A 92 3.04 13.88 17.72
N GLN A 93 3.25 12.89 18.59
CA GLN A 93 4.33 11.90 18.51
C GLN A 93 4.04 10.71 17.57
N TYR A 94 3.00 10.79 16.74
CA TYR A 94 2.62 9.70 15.82
C TYR A 94 3.72 9.33 14.82
N TYR A 95 4.53 10.29 14.37
CA TYR A 95 5.52 10.10 13.31
C TYR A 95 6.80 9.39 13.80
N GLY A 96 6.67 8.10 14.10
CA GLY A 96 7.77 7.20 14.43
C GLY A 96 8.42 6.53 13.22
N PRO A 97 9.56 5.82 13.42
CA PRO A 97 10.24 5.08 12.35
C PRO A 97 9.35 4.06 11.62
N ASP A 98 8.45 3.40 12.34
CA ASP A 98 7.48 2.45 11.82
C ASP A 98 6.48 3.08 10.84
N VAL A 99 6.04 4.31 11.11
CA VAL A 99 5.17 5.08 10.20
C VAL A 99 5.93 5.49 8.93
N TYR A 100 7.20 5.87 9.03
CA TYR A 100 8.01 6.17 7.85
C TYR A 100 8.27 4.91 7.00
N VAL A 101 8.50 3.75 7.63
CA VAL A 101 8.59 2.47 6.92
C VAL A 101 7.31 2.18 6.16
N TYR A 102 6.15 2.40 6.78
CA TYR A 102 4.86 2.28 6.11
C TYR A 102 4.74 3.19 4.88
N TYR A 103 5.05 4.48 4.98
CA TYR A 103 4.97 5.41 3.85
C TYR A 103 5.89 5.03 2.68
N ILE A 104 7.11 4.60 2.98
CA ILE A 104 8.05 4.10 1.98
C ILE A 104 7.51 2.83 1.34
N ALA A 105 6.99 1.90 2.14
CA ALA A 105 6.43 0.65 1.63
C ALA A 105 5.23 0.91 0.70
N MET A 106 4.34 1.85 1.03
CA MET A 106 3.23 2.25 0.15
C MET A 106 3.72 2.79 -1.21
N ALA A 107 4.88 3.45 -1.24
CA ALA A 107 5.51 3.87 -2.49
C ALA A 107 6.14 2.70 -3.25
N VAL A 108 6.81 1.78 -2.55
CA VAL A 108 7.57 0.67 -3.14
C VAL A 108 6.67 -0.45 -3.65
N ILE A 109 5.58 -0.76 -2.96
CA ILE A 109 4.69 -1.89 -3.25
C ILE A 109 4.20 -1.87 -4.71
N PRO A 110 3.65 -0.77 -5.25
CA PRO A 110 3.19 -0.76 -6.64
C PRO A 110 4.30 -0.98 -7.67
N MET A 111 5.51 -0.47 -7.39
CA MET A 111 6.68 -0.68 -8.25
C MET A 111 7.14 -2.14 -8.25
N ALA A 112 7.23 -2.73 -7.06
CA ALA A 112 7.60 -4.13 -6.89
C ALA A 112 6.58 -5.07 -7.55
N ALA A 113 5.29 -4.85 -7.28
CA ALA A 113 4.20 -5.64 -7.86
C ALA A 113 4.15 -5.49 -9.39
N GLY A 114 4.20 -4.25 -9.90
CA GLY A 114 4.18 -4.01 -11.35
C GLY A 114 5.37 -4.66 -12.08
N THR A 115 6.55 -4.66 -11.47
CA THR A 115 7.74 -5.32 -12.02
C THR A 115 7.61 -6.84 -12.01
N LEU A 116 7.10 -7.41 -10.91
CA LEU A 116 6.89 -8.85 -10.78
C LEU A 116 5.87 -9.37 -11.80
N ILE A 117 4.72 -8.70 -11.92
CA ILE A 117 3.68 -9.08 -12.89
C ILE A 117 4.21 -8.95 -14.31
N ARG A 118 4.87 -7.85 -14.67
CA ARG A 118 5.49 -7.69 -16.00
C ARG A 118 6.40 -8.88 -16.35
N LYS A 119 7.26 -9.30 -15.41
CA LYS A 119 8.16 -10.45 -15.64
C LYS A 119 7.39 -11.75 -15.86
N ARG A 120 6.33 -11.97 -15.07
CA ARG A 120 5.48 -13.16 -15.17
C ARG A 120 4.76 -13.22 -16.51
N GLU A 121 4.08 -12.14 -16.92
CA GLU A 121 3.33 -12.07 -18.18
C GLU A 121 4.25 -12.27 -19.39
N MET A 122 5.46 -11.69 -19.37
CA MET A 122 6.46 -11.90 -20.43
C MET A 122 6.95 -13.35 -20.50
N ALA A 123 7.07 -14.04 -19.36
CA ALA A 123 7.47 -15.45 -19.33
C ALA A 123 6.36 -16.36 -19.85
N GLU A 124 5.10 -16.07 -19.50
CA GLU A 124 3.93 -16.80 -20.00
C GLU A 124 3.77 -16.62 -21.53
N ASP A 125 3.94 -15.41 -22.06
CA ASP A 125 3.89 -15.15 -23.51
C ASP A 125 5.01 -15.87 -24.29
N TRP A 126 6.22 -15.93 -23.73
CA TRP A 126 7.32 -16.71 -24.29
C TRP A 126 6.99 -18.21 -24.36
N GLN A 127 6.41 -18.76 -23.29
CA GLN A 127 6.01 -20.18 -23.24
C GLN A 127 4.92 -20.51 -24.26
N VAL A 128 3.98 -19.59 -24.50
CA VAL A 128 2.88 -19.78 -25.46
C VAL A 128 3.34 -19.60 -26.90
N SER A 129 4.21 -18.63 -27.17
CA SER A 129 4.59 -18.24 -28.53
C SER A 129 5.77 -19.01 -29.13
N GLY A 130 6.58 -19.68 -28.30
CA GLY A 130 7.62 -20.64 -28.74
C GLY A 130 8.69 -20.07 -29.68
N ARG A 131 8.85 -18.75 -29.74
CA ARG A 131 9.99 -18.06 -30.35
C ARG A 131 11.00 -17.71 -29.29
#